data_AF-A0A8S3VIJ5-F1
#
_entry.id   AF-A0A8S3VIJ5-F1
#
_cell.length_a   1.000
_cell.length_b   1.000
_cell.length_c   1.000
_cell.angle_alpha   90.00
_cell.angle_beta   90.00
_cell.angle_gamma   90.00
#
_symmetry.space_group_name_H-M   'P 1'
#
loop_
_entity.id
_entity.type
_entity.pdbx_description
1 polymer ?
#
loop_
_entity_poly.entity_id
_entity_poly.type
_entity_poly.pdbx_seq_one_letter_code
_entity_poly.pdbx_strand_id
1 'polypeptide(L)'
;MASGSQAPLMCELCEENKIQWKCLKCDFYICTKCHKIHQKLKATHKTIAIEDIGKAEIKDQEIEKDLSNIMCKEHPENICQRFCKTCETVVCKKCIKKNHKARHEVVDIKDGYFHSLGKIKKTNYKLDIEVLNLATSMSTLEVLTSDENEKLQAEKQKILQRDQDLKDLIDKHTKKLLCDLDLRWNIFTSSIKVECDRGKKETQNLEIKNTEYNKVLNSHDAKDVFLTAENIKKSPNTKIRPINTVYTHLPSYVPREVTPSTISHGTLQETTNEHNINMNRCFQVEKYYTTNFKATDELACKADGSLWIGDYPSKKLYHVKWNKTSFKTTQSFQDMKIYDMSITSKDDLLLATLETTLKVIPHKKPKQLISKYNVSPHIIKCVHVSHDDKIIVGVREFGPTFPILGPRQVIVMDTEGTHIKTYNNNLFSYPFKITTDNTGTIYVIDRTSENHNGRVVVIGQDDSLRGVFKGHADINTDDFPFKPCDIAKVAFNSALVIDTSTRMLYLLNNDASCIKFIHCTDLGIDLPYSIATDNKRTIFIGSRECVEEKSSAKIHALAYDEVV
;
A
#
# COMPACT_ATOMS: atom_id res chain seq x y z
N MET A 1 -27.14 -90.11 -34.09
CA MET A 1 -27.78 -88.88 -34.56
C MET A 1 -27.20 -87.73 -33.76
N ALA A 2 -26.44 -86.84 -34.39
CA ALA A 2 -25.70 -85.77 -33.74
C ALA A 2 -26.62 -84.56 -33.48
N SER A 3 -26.81 -84.18 -32.22
CA SER A 3 -27.45 -82.92 -31.84
C SER A 3 -26.41 -81.81 -31.91
N GLY A 4 -26.49 -80.95 -32.93
CA GLY A 4 -25.62 -79.78 -33.06
C GLY A 4 -25.93 -78.74 -31.99
N SER A 5 -24.94 -78.42 -31.15
CA SER A 5 -25.02 -77.34 -30.16
C SER A 5 -25.15 -75.99 -30.87
N GLN A 6 -26.32 -75.35 -30.80
CA GLN A 6 -26.52 -73.99 -31.32
C GLN A 6 -25.72 -72.98 -30.47
N ALA A 7 -25.04 -72.03 -31.14
CA ALA A 7 -24.34 -70.95 -30.45
C ALA A 7 -25.35 -70.06 -29.68
N PRO A 8 -25.02 -69.60 -28.46
CA PRO A 8 -25.93 -68.81 -27.64
C PRO A 8 -26.25 -67.45 -28.29
N LEU A 9 -27.50 -67.01 -28.32
CA LEU A 9 -27.87 -65.76 -29.01
C LEU A 9 -27.28 -64.48 -28.38
N MET A 10 -26.91 -64.56 -27.09
CA MET A 10 -26.50 -63.43 -26.27
C MET A 10 -25.14 -63.69 -25.61
N CYS A 11 -24.38 -62.62 -25.37
CA CYS A 11 -23.04 -62.67 -24.80
C CYS A 11 -23.02 -63.38 -23.46
N GLU A 12 -22.18 -64.40 -23.32
CA GLU A 12 -22.13 -65.20 -22.10
C GLU A 12 -21.51 -64.45 -20.91
N LEU A 13 -20.87 -63.30 -21.16
CA LEU A 13 -20.23 -62.46 -20.14
C LEU A 13 -21.17 -61.36 -19.62
N CYS A 14 -21.84 -60.61 -20.51
CA CYS A 14 -22.72 -59.49 -20.13
C CYS A 14 -24.21 -59.82 -20.25
N GLU A 15 -24.60 -60.91 -20.89
CA GLU A 15 -25.99 -61.36 -21.14
C GLU A 15 -26.90 -60.38 -21.91
N GLU A 16 -26.42 -59.18 -22.22
CA GLU A 16 -27.20 -58.11 -22.86
C GLU A 16 -27.01 -57.97 -24.38
N ASN A 17 -25.81 -58.25 -24.89
CA ASN A 17 -25.43 -57.91 -26.27
C ASN A 17 -25.28 -59.16 -27.14
N LYS A 18 -25.61 -59.05 -28.43
CA LYS A 18 -25.46 -60.15 -29.40
C LYS A 18 -24.00 -60.60 -29.53
N ILE A 19 -23.81 -61.92 -29.65
CA ILE A 19 -22.48 -62.51 -29.79
C ILE A 19 -21.90 -62.21 -31.17
N GLN A 20 -20.60 -61.89 -31.21
CA GLN A 20 -19.87 -61.61 -32.45
C GLN A 20 -18.52 -62.36 -32.50
N TRP A 21 -17.99 -62.75 -31.35
CA TRP A 21 -16.67 -63.37 -31.22
C TRP A 21 -16.74 -64.62 -30.34
N LYS A 22 -15.86 -65.59 -30.58
CA LYS A 22 -15.59 -66.71 -29.69
C LYS A 22 -14.12 -66.69 -29.26
N CYS A 23 -13.85 -66.74 -27.96
CA CYS A 23 -12.50 -66.93 -27.46
C CYS A 23 -12.15 -68.42 -27.46
N LEU A 24 -11.08 -68.82 -28.17
CA LEU A 24 -10.68 -70.22 -28.31
C LEU A 24 -10.06 -70.82 -27.04
N LYS A 25 -9.53 -69.97 -26.14
CA LYS A 25 -8.91 -70.41 -24.89
C LYS A 25 -9.89 -70.43 -23.72
N CYS A 26 -10.81 -69.47 -23.67
CA CYS A 26 -11.87 -69.45 -22.66
C CYS A 26 -13.10 -70.25 -23.06
N ASP A 27 -13.30 -70.50 -24.36
CA ASP A 27 -14.47 -71.14 -24.96
C ASP A 27 -15.78 -70.35 -24.73
N PHE A 28 -15.70 -69.02 -24.72
CA PHE A 28 -16.86 -68.13 -24.54
C PHE A 28 -17.27 -67.42 -25.82
N TYR A 29 -18.57 -67.30 -26.04
CA TYR A 29 -19.21 -66.45 -27.02
C TYR A 29 -19.46 -65.05 -26.45
N ILE A 30 -18.81 -64.05 -27.03
CA ILE A 30 -18.73 -62.70 -26.49
C ILE A 30 -19.12 -61.65 -27.54
N CYS A 31 -19.75 -60.56 -27.09
CA CYS A 31 -20.04 -59.41 -27.95
C CYS A 31 -18.77 -58.57 -28.21
N THR A 32 -18.81 -57.66 -29.19
CA THR A 32 -17.66 -56.78 -29.51
C THR A 32 -17.19 -55.92 -28.33
N LYS A 33 -18.09 -55.48 -27.43
CA LYS A 33 -17.70 -54.69 -26.24
C LYS A 33 -16.86 -55.54 -25.29
N CYS A 34 -17.34 -56.73 -24.94
CA CYS A 34 -16.62 -57.67 -24.08
C CYS A 34 -15.34 -58.18 -24.75
N HIS A 35 -15.32 -58.34 -26.08
CA HIS A 35 -14.14 -58.71 -26.85
C HIS A 35 -12.99 -57.72 -26.71
N LYS A 36 -13.26 -56.41 -26.84
CA LYS A 36 -12.24 -55.35 -26.64
C LYS A 36 -11.64 -55.37 -25.24
N ILE A 37 -12.47 -55.57 -24.21
CA ILE A 37 -12.02 -55.69 -22.81
C ILE A 37 -11.22 -56.98 -22.63
N HIS A 38 -11.70 -58.09 -23.20
CA HIS A 38 -11.03 -59.40 -23.14
C HIS A 38 -9.65 -59.40 -23.79
N GLN A 39 -9.48 -58.78 -24.96
CA GLN A 39 -8.18 -58.65 -25.61
C GLN A 39 -7.18 -57.81 -24.80
N LYS A 40 -7.65 -56.79 -24.08
CA LYS A 40 -6.80 -56.01 -23.18
C LYS A 40 -6.34 -56.84 -21.96
N LEU A 41 -7.25 -57.58 -21.35
CA LEU A 41 -6.96 -58.40 -20.16
C LEU A 41 -6.14 -59.65 -20.47
N LYS A 42 -6.44 -60.29 -21.59
CA LYS A 42 -5.88 -61.58 -21.99
C LYS A 42 -5.38 -61.50 -23.43
N ALA A 43 -4.41 -60.63 -23.68
CA ALA A 43 -3.85 -60.37 -25.02
C ALA A 43 -3.37 -61.64 -25.76
N THR A 44 -3.00 -62.67 -25.02
CA THR A 44 -2.56 -63.97 -25.57
C THR A 44 -3.70 -64.89 -25.99
N HIS A 45 -4.96 -64.55 -25.67
CA HIS A 45 -6.12 -65.36 -26.02
C HIS A 45 -6.52 -65.09 -27.47
N LYS A 46 -6.49 -66.14 -28.31
CA LYS A 46 -6.97 -66.06 -29.69
C LYS A 46 -8.51 -66.04 -29.70
N THR A 47 -9.07 -64.98 -30.31
CA THR A 47 -10.51 -64.82 -30.53
C THR A 47 -10.81 -64.90 -32.02
N ILE A 48 -11.86 -65.63 -32.40
CA ILE A 48 -12.32 -65.75 -33.79
C ILE A 48 -13.72 -65.15 -33.92
N ALA A 49 -14.06 -64.57 -35.07
CA ALA A 49 -15.43 -64.12 -35.32
C ALA A 49 -16.35 -65.34 -35.45
N ILE A 50 -17.62 -65.20 -35.08
CA ILE A 50 -18.56 -66.34 -35.09
C ILE A 50 -18.83 -66.84 -36.52
N GLU A 51 -18.81 -65.93 -37.48
CA GLU A 51 -18.91 -66.22 -38.91
C GLU A 51 -17.77 -67.12 -39.43
N ASP A 52 -16.64 -67.18 -38.71
CA ASP A 52 -15.44 -67.93 -39.09
C ASP A 52 -15.25 -69.24 -38.29
N ILE A 53 -16.24 -69.67 -37.49
CA ILE A 53 -16.10 -70.87 -36.64
C ILE A 53 -16.22 -72.16 -37.48
N GLY A 54 -15.09 -72.63 -38.00
CA GLY A 54 -14.86 -74.01 -38.41
C GLY A 54 -14.09 -74.78 -37.33
N LYS A 55 -14.80 -75.61 -36.55
CA LYS A 55 -14.36 -76.69 -35.65
C LYS A 55 -12.98 -76.52 -34.97
N ALA A 56 -12.97 -76.04 -33.73
CA ALA A 56 -11.89 -76.30 -32.78
C ALA A 56 -12.42 -77.25 -31.69
N GLU A 57 -12.00 -78.52 -31.75
CA GLU A 57 -12.33 -79.56 -30.77
C GLU A 57 -11.36 -79.48 -29.58
N ILE A 58 -11.91 -79.53 -28.37
CA ILE A 58 -11.15 -79.80 -27.14
C ILE A 58 -10.99 -81.32 -27.08
N LYS A 59 -9.76 -81.82 -26.83
CA LYS A 59 -9.48 -83.26 -26.72
C LYS A 59 -10.25 -83.86 -25.53
N ASP A 60 -11.33 -84.59 -25.84
CA ASP A 60 -12.27 -85.21 -24.89
C ASP A 60 -11.66 -86.34 -24.01
N GLN A 61 -10.51 -86.90 -24.39
CA GLN A 61 -10.05 -88.19 -23.84
C GLN A 61 -9.43 -88.13 -22.43
N GLU A 62 -8.93 -86.97 -21.97
CA GLU A 62 -8.27 -86.88 -20.65
C GLU A 62 -9.27 -86.65 -19.49
N ILE A 63 -10.42 -86.02 -19.76
CA ILE A 63 -11.39 -85.61 -18.73
C ILE A 63 -12.25 -86.79 -18.24
N GLU A 64 -12.56 -87.75 -19.11
CA GLU A 64 -13.41 -88.91 -18.77
C GLU A 64 -12.77 -89.84 -17.72
N LYS A 65 -11.43 -89.91 -17.70
CA LYS A 65 -10.68 -90.70 -16.72
C LYS A 65 -10.72 -90.08 -15.31
N ASP A 66 -10.76 -88.77 -15.21
CA ASP A 66 -10.80 -88.07 -13.92
C ASP A 66 -12.23 -88.00 -13.36
N LEU A 67 -13.23 -87.82 -14.22
CA LEU A 67 -14.64 -87.81 -13.83
C LEU A 67 -15.14 -89.18 -13.31
N SER A 68 -14.53 -90.27 -13.77
CA SER A 68 -14.93 -91.64 -13.39
C SER A 68 -14.46 -92.07 -11.99
N ASN A 69 -13.64 -91.27 -11.29
CA ASN A 69 -13.08 -91.59 -9.97
C ASN A 69 -13.59 -90.69 -8.83
N ILE A 70 -14.60 -89.85 -9.08
CA ILE A 70 -15.13 -88.92 -8.07
C ILE A 70 -16.01 -89.66 -7.07
N MET A 71 -15.54 -89.81 -5.82
CA MET A 71 -16.30 -90.48 -4.74
C MET A 71 -17.32 -89.54 -4.08
N CYS A 72 -18.44 -90.08 -3.62
CA CYS A 72 -19.49 -89.33 -2.96
C CYS A 72 -19.11 -88.97 -1.52
N LYS A 73 -19.24 -87.69 -1.15
CA LYS A 73 -18.95 -87.21 0.21
C LYS A 73 -19.86 -87.84 1.28
N GLU A 74 -21.13 -88.12 0.97
CA GLU A 74 -22.09 -88.73 1.90
C GLU A 74 -22.06 -90.26 1.87
N HIS A 75 -21.56 -90.85 0.78
CA HIS A 75 -21.48 -92.29 0.60
C HIS A 75 -20.10 -92.65 0.03
N PRO A 76 -19.04 -92.62 0.85
CA PRO A 76 -17.64 -92.71 0.40
C PRO A 76 -17.31 -93.96 -0.42
N GLU A 77 -18.11 -95.02 -0.32
CA GLU A 77 -17.98 -96.24 -1.10
C GLU A 77 -18.65 -96.19 -2.49
N ASN A 78 -19.31 -95.08 -2.85
CA ASN A 78 -20.02 -94.93 -4.12
C ASN A 78 -19.41 -93.82 -4.98
N ILE A 79 -19.21 -94.14 -6.26
CA ILE A 79 -18.78 -93.19 -7.29
C ILE A 79 -19.96 -92.29 -7.69
N CYS A 80 -19.70 -90.99 -7.80
CA CYS A 80 -20.60 -90.01 -8.38
C CYS A 80 -20.55 -90.12 -9.90
N GLN A 81 -21.70 -90.35 -10.53
CA GLN A 81 -21.81 -90.46 -12.00
C GLN A 81 -22.73 -89.39 -12.59
N ARG A 82 -23.32 -88.53 -11.76
CA ARG A 82 -24.29 -87.50 -12.17
C ARG A 82 -24.03 -86.19 -11.43
N PHE A 83 -24.52 -85.10 -11.99
CA PHE A 83 -24.46 -83.77 -11.40
C PHE A 83 -25.86 -83.21 -11.22
N CYS A 84 -26.17 -82.70 -10.04
CA CYS A 84 -27.44 -82.04 -9.75
C CYS A 84 -27.29 -80.53 -9.93
N LYS A 85 -27.84 -79.95 -11.01
CA LYS A 85 -27.80 -78.51 -11.28
C LYS A 85 -28.49 -77.68 -10.21
N THR A 86 -29.60 -78.17 -9.66
CA THR A 86 -30.34 -77.46 -8.59
C THR A 86 -29.52 -77.29 -7.31
N CYS A 87 -28.60 -78.22 -7.04
CA CYS A 87 -27.78 -78.21 -5.82
C CYS A 87 -26.30 -77.88 -6.10
N GLU A 88 -25.95 -77.65 -7.36
CA GLU A 88 -24.60 -77.45 -7.87
C GLU A 88 -23.56 -78.45 -7.32
N THR A 89 -23.92 -79.74 -7.27
CA THR A 89 -23.05 -80.78 -6.68
C THR A 89 -23.12 -82.11 -7.43
N VAL A 90 -22.03 -82.88 -7.34
CA VAL A 90 -21.96 -84.25 -7.85
C VAL A 90 -22.73 -85.20 -6.92
N VAL A 91 -23.47 -86.15 -7.49
CA VAL A 91 -24.34 -87.06 -6.75
C VAL A 91 -24.15 -88.51 -7.21
N CYS A 92 -24.11 -89.44 -6.24
CA CYS A 92 -24.13 -90.87 -6.52
C CYS A 92 -25.57 -91.40 -6.61
N LYS A 93 -25.72 -92.66 -7.02
CA LYS A 93 -27.04 -93.31 -7.16
C LYS A 93 -27.86 -93.31 -5.86
N LYS A 94 -27.21 -93.41 -4.68
CA LYS A 94 -27.89 -93.34 -3.37
C LYS A 94 -28.45 -91.94 -3.08
N CYS A 95 -27.66 -90.89 -3.29
CA CYS A 95 -28.09 -89.50 -3.15
C CYS A 95 -29.29 -89.18 -4.05
N ILE A 96 -29.25 -89.60 -5.32
CA ILE A 96 -30.35 -89.37 -6.27
C ILE A 96 -31.67 -89.96 -5.76
N LYS A 97 -31.63 -91.21 -5.27
CA LYS A 97 -32.82 -91.90 -4.76
C LYS A 97 -33.39 -91.26 -3.50
N LYS A 98 -32.53 -90.77 -2.61
CA LYS A 98 -32.90 -90.28 -1.27
C LYS A 98 -33.32 -88.81 -1.30
N ASN A 99 -32.50 -87.94 -1.90
CA ASN A 99 -32.56 -86.49 -1.71
C ASN A 99 -32.78 -85.67 -3.00
N HIS A 100 -32.60 -86.25 -4.19
CA HIS A 100 -32.70 -85.51 -5.47
C HIS A 100 -33.76 -86.11 -6.42
N LYS A 101 -34.76 -86.81 -5.89
CA LYS A 101 -35.79 -87.49 -6.69
C LYS A 101 -36.84 -86.50 -7.21
N ALA A 102 -37.17 -86.58 -8.50
CA ALA A 102 -38.27 -85.89 -9.20
C ALA A 102 -38.32 -84.35 -9.19
N ARG A 103 -37.63 -83.64 -8.29
CA ARG A 103 -37.69 -82.16 -8.16
C ARG A 103 -36.38 -81.44 -8.47
N HIS A 104 -35.27 -82.15 -8.62
CA HIS A 104 -33.97 -81.57 -8.95
C HIS A 104 -33.55 -81.95 -10.37
N GLU A 105 -32.97 -81.00 -11.09
CA GLU A 105 -32.44 -81.25 -12.44
C GLU A 105 -31.09 -81.96 -12.31
N VAL A 106 -31.06 -83.24 -12.68
CA VAL A 106 -29.86 -84.09 -12.61
C VAL A 106 -29.42 -84.46 -14.01
N VAL A 107 -28.20 -84.05 -14.37
CA VAL A 107 -27.57 -84.29 -15.68
C VAL A 107 -26.39 -85.24 -15.56
N ASP A 108 -25.80 -85.60 -16.70
CA ASP A 108 -24.55 -86.36 -16.71
C ASP A 108 -23.42 -85.58 -16.01
N ILE A 109 -22.49 -86.29 -15.37
CA ILE A 109 -21.39 -85.64 -14.67
C ILE A 109 -20.49 -84.84 -15.61
N LYS A 110 -20.37 -85.26 -16.88
CA LYS A 110 -19.63 -84.51 -17.93
C LYS A 110 -20.31 -83.18 -18.24
N ASP A 111 -21.64 -83.16 -18.39
CA ASP A 111 -22.41 -81.92 -18.59
C ASP A 111 -22.31 -81.00 -17.36
N GLY A 112 -22.35 -81.59 -16.15
CA GLY A 112 -22.15 -80.88 -14.89
C GLY A 112 -20.76 -80.26 -14.74
N TYR A 113 -19.73 -80.95 -15.21
CA TYR A 113 -18.36 -80.45 -15.28
C TYR A 113 -18.28 -79.21 -16.17
N PHE A 114 -18.78 -79.27 -17.41
CA PHE A 114 -18.74 -78.13 -18.32
C PHE A 114 -19.61 -76.96 -17.84
N HIS A 115 -20.76 -77.24 -17.24
CA HIS A 115 -21.59 -76.23 -16.59
C HIS A 115 -20.83 -75.48 -15.48
N SER A 116 -20.21 -76.23 -14.57
CA SER A 116 -19.44 -75.68 -13.45
C SER A 116 -18.20 -74.93 -13.94
N LEU A 117 -17.49 -75.47 -14.92
CA LEU A 117 -16.31 -74.85 -15.54
C LEU A 117 -16.67 -73.54 -16.23
N GLY A 118 -17.79 -73.49 -16.97
CA GLY A 118 -18.30 -72.27 -17.58
C GLY A 118 -18.64 -71.19 -16.53
N LYS A 119 -19.31 -71.58 -15.45
CA LYS A 119 -19.60 -70.67 -14.32
C LYS A 119 -18.32 -70.14 -13.67
N ILE A 120 -17.34 -71.01 -13.38
CA ILE A 120 -16.04 -70.61 -12.80
C ILE A 120 -15.30 -69.65 -13.75
N LYS A 121 -15.20 -69.99 -15.03
CA LYS A 121 -14.53 -69.14 -16.02
C LYS A 121 -15.20 -67.76 -16.13
N LYS A 122 -16.53 -67.69 -16.05
CA LYS A 122 -17.28 -66.44 -16.12
C LYS A 122 -17.06 -65.59 -14.87
N THR A 123 -17.13 -66.19 -13.69
CA THR A 123 -16.82 -65.51 -12.44
C THR A 123 -15.37 -65.02 -12.41
N ASN A 124 -14.42 -65.85 -12.85
CA ASN A 124 -13.01 -65.48 -12.92
C ASN A 124 -12.78 -64.28 -13.86
N TYR A 125 -13.46 -64.23 -15.00
CA TYR A 125 -13.40 -63.08 -15.90
C TYR A 125 -13.98 -61.79 -15.26
N LYS A 126 -15.07 -61.89 -14.49
CA LYS A 126 -15.60 -60.76 -13.72
C LYS A 126 -14.59 -60.28 -12.66
N LEU A 127 -13.96 -61.22 -11.95
CA LEU A 127 -12.91 -60.90 -10.98
C LEU A 127 -11.69 -60.23 -11.63
N ASP A 128 -11.25 -60.72 -12.80
CA ASP A 128 -10.16 -60.10 -13.57
C ASP A 128 -10.46 -58.62 -13.92
N ILE A 129 -11.71 -58.29 -14.27
CA ILE A 129 -12.14 -56.91 -14.53
C ILE A 129 -12.07 -56.07 -13.26
N GLU A 130 -12.61 -56.58 -12.15
CA GLU A 130 -12.60 -55.84 -10.86
C GLU A 130 -11.18 -55.60 -10.34
N VAL A 131 -10.29 -56.60 -10.46
CA VAL A 131 -8.88 -56.44 -10.13
C VAL A 131 -8.23 -55.35 -10.97
N LEU A 132 -8.51 -55.28 -12.27
CA LEU A 132 -7.98 -54.23 -13.13
C LEU A 132 -8.53 -52.84 -12.76
N ASN A 133 -9.82 -52.74 -12.43
CA ASN A 133 -10.43 -51.47 -12.00
C ASN A 133 -9.83 -50.98 -10.69
N LEU A 134 -9.63 -51.87 -9.71
CA LEU A 134 -8.99 -51.55 -8.44
C LEU A 134 -7.53 -51.13 -8.63
N ALA A 135 -6.76 -51.85 -9.44
CA ALA A 135 -5.38 -51.48 -9.74
C ALA A 135 -5.27 -50.09 -10.40
N THR A 136 -6.18 -49.78 -11.33
CA THR A 136 -6.25 -48.46 -11.96
C THR A 136 -6.60 -47.36 -10.95
N SER A 137 -7.56 -47.63 -10.06
CA SER A 137 -7.98 -46.69 -9.02
C SER A 137 -6.85 -46.42 -8.01
N MET A 138 -6.12 -47.47 -7.60
CA MET A 138 -4.94 -47.35 -6.74
C MET A 138 -3.86 -46.49 -7.38
N SER A 139 -3.51 -46.74 -8.64
CA SER A 139 -2.52 -45.93 -9.36
C SER A 139 -2.96 -44.46 -9.48
N THR A 140 -4.26 -44.20 -9.67
CA THR A 140 -4.81 -42.84 -9.67
C THR A 140 -4.65 -42.17 -8.30
N LEU A 141 -4.92 -42.88 -7.20
CA LEU A 141 -4.75 -42.36 -5.84
C LEU A 141 -3.28 -42.08 -5.50
N GLU A 142 -2.34 -42.92 -5.97
CA GLU A 142 -0.91 -42.69 -5.80
C GLU A 142 -0.46 -41.38 -6.46
N VAL A 143 -0.92 -41.12 -7.70
CA VAL A 143 -0.64 -39.87 -8.41
C VAL A 143 -1.25 -38.68 -7.66
N LEU A 144 -2.52 -38.76 -7.25
CA LEU A 144 -3.18 -37.69 -6.49
C LEU A 144 -2.46 -37.38 -5.17
N THR A 145 -2.00 -38.40 -4.46
CA THR A 145 -1.25 -38.24 -3.21
C THR A 145 0.09 -37.54 -3.45
N SER A 146 0.77 -37.87 -4.55
CA SER A 146 2.01 -37.20 -4.96
C SER A 146 1.75 -35.72 -5.29
N ASP A 147 0.74 -35.43 -6.09
CA ASP A 147 0.34 -34.06 -6.46
C ASP A 147 -0.04 -33.21 -5.23
N GLU A 148 -0.78 -33.80 -4.28
CA GLU A 148 -1.13 -33.12 -3.02
C GLU A 148 0.10 -32.88 -2.15
N ASN A 149 1.05 -33.81 -2.10
CA ASN A 149 2.29 -33.63 -1.36
C ASN A 149 3.15 -32.52 -1.99
N GLU A 150 3.25 -32.45 -3.32
CA GLU A 150 3.93 -31.34 -4.01
C GLU A 150 3.30 -29.99 -3.69
N LYS A 151 1.95 -29.91 -3.71
CA LYS A 151 1.22 -28.70 -3.29
C LYS A 151 1.51 -28.33 -1.84
N LEU A 152 1.50 -29.30 -0.92
CA LEU A 152 1.83 -29.07 0.48
C LEU A 152 3.26 -28.55 0.65
N GLN A 153 4.23 -29.10 -0.10
CA GLN A 153 5.60 -28.59 -0.07
C GLN A 153 5.68 -27.16 -0.60
N ALA A 154 4.96 -26.83 -1.68
CA ALA A 154 4.90 -25.48 -2.21
C ALA A 154 4.31 -24.49 -1.18
N GLU A 155 3.23 -24.86 -0.47
CA GLU A 155 2.66 -24.03 0.60
C GLU A 155 3.64 -23.87 1.78
N LYS A 156 4.34 -24.92 2.19
CA LYS A 156 5.40 -24.83 3.21
C LYS A 156 6.50 -23.86 2.78
N GLN A 157 6.92 -23.89 1.52
CA GLN A 157 7.91 -22.95 1.00
C GLN A 157 7.42 -21.51 1.03
N LYS A 158 6.13 -21.24 0.75
CA LYS A 158 5.56 -19.90 0.91
C LYS A 158 5.61 -19.40 2.35
N ILE A 159 5.36 -20.27 3.33
CA ILE A 159 5.47 -19.93 4.76
C ILE A 159 6.92 -19.56 5.11
N LEU A 160 7.90 -20.36 4.65
CA LEU A 160 9.32 -20.10 4.88
C LEU A 160 9.79 -18.81 4.19
N GLN A 161 9.34 -18.56 2.96
CA GLN A 161 9.65 -17.33 2.25
C GLN A 161 9.10 -16.12 2.99
N ARG A 162 7.86 -16.20 3.49
CA ARG A 162 7.25 -15.14 4.30
C ARG A 162 8.04 -14.86 5.59
N ASP A 163 8.52 -15.90 6.28
CA ASP A 163 9.39 -15.74 7.45
C ASP A 163 10.69 -14.98 7.08
N GLN A 164 11.30 -15.33 5.95
CA GLN A 164 12.50 -14.62 5.47
C GLN A 164 12.19 -13.16 5.10
N ASP A 165 11.10 -12.90 4.38
CA ASP A 165 10.70 -11.55 3.99
C ASP A 165 10.45 -10.65 5.21
N LEU A 166 9.86 -11.21 6.28
CA LEU A 166 9.64 -10.51 7.55
C LEU A 166 10.96 -10.22 8.28
N LYS A 167 11.89 -11.16 8.32
CA LYS A 167 13.23 -10.95 8.88
C LYS A 167 13.98 -9.85 8.12
N ASP A 168 13.96 -9.91 6.79
CA ASP A 168 14.61 -8.90 5.94
C ASP A 168 14.00 -7.50 6.16
N LEU A 169 12.68 -7.42 6.34
CA LEU A 169 11.99 -6.17 6.65
C LEU A 169 12.41 -5.62 8.02
N ILE A 170 12.47 -6.47 9.05
CA ILE A 170 12.93 -6.10 10.40
C ILE A 170 14.39 -5.65 10.36
N ASP A 171 15.27 -6.37 9.66
CA ASP A 171 16.68 -6.03 9.52
C ASP A 171 16.87 -4.70 8.80
N LYS A 172 16.11 -4.46 7.73
CA LYS A 172 16.12 -3.20 7.00
C LYS A 172 15.64 -2.03 7.86
N HIS A 173 14.57 -2.23 8.63
CA HIS A 173 14.06 -1.23 9.55
C HIS A 173 15.07 -0.92 10.67
N THR A 174 15.69 -1.96 11.22
CA THR A 174 16.73 -1.85 12.25
C THR A 174 17.94 -1.07 11.73
N LYS A 175 18.46 -1.43 10.54
CA LYS A 175 19.56 -0.68 9.90
C LYS A 175 19.20 0.79 9.68
N LYS A 176 17.96 1.08 9.27
CA LYS A 176 17.50 2.45 9.08
C LYS A 176 17.48 3.23 10.40
N LEU A 177 16.89 2.67 11.47
CA LEU A 177 16.85 3.33 12.77
C LEU A 177 18.26 3.65 13.29
N LEU A 178 19.21 2.74 13.07
CA LEU A 178 20.62 2.95 13.40
C LEU A 178 21.22 4.09 12.56
N CYS A 179 21.04 4.09 11.24
CA CYS A 179 21.51 5.19 10.39
C CYS A 179 20.89 6.55 10.75
N ASP A 180 19.60 6.59 11.09
CA ASP A 180 18.91 7.80 11.51
C ASP A 180 19.49 8.31 12.85
N LEU A 181 19.81 7.41 13.77
CA LEU A 181 20.46 7.73 15.03
C LEU A 181 21.87 8.29 14.80
N ASP A 182 22.67 7.65 13.94
CA ASP A 182 24.01 8.10 13.57
C ASP A 182 23.98 9.48 12.90
N LEU A 183 23.02 9.72 11.99
CA LEU A 183 22.87 11.00 11.33
C LEU A 183 22.53 12.11 12.33
N ARG A 184 21.56 11.87 13.23
CA ARG A 184 21.22 12.81 14.31
C ARG A 184 22.43 13.10 15.19
N TRP A 185 23.20 12.07 15.53
CA TRP A 185 24.43 12.22 16.31
C TRP A 185 25.49 13.07 15.61
N ASN A 186 25.70 12.87 14.31
CA ASN A 186 26.66 13.64 13.52
C ASN A 186 26.27 15.12 13.38
N ILE A 187 24.98 15.39 13.15
CA ILE A 187 24.43 16.76 13.10
C ILE A 187 24.65 17.45 14.45
N PHE A 188 24.22 16.79 15.53
CA PHE A 188 24.37 17.27 16.89
C PHE A 188 25.82 17.62 17.25
N THR A 189 26.76 16.72 16.93
CA THR A 189 28.19 16.92 17.20
C THR A 189 28.75 18.10 16.39
N SER A 190 28.29 18.26 15.15
CA SER A 190 28.68 19.38 14.28
C SER A 190 28.18 20.73 14.81
N SER A 191 26.95 20.80 15.31
CA SER A 191 26.39 22.01 15.93
C SER A 191 27.17 22.42 17.18
N ILE A 192 27.53 21.45 18.05
CA ILE A 192 28.37 21.71 19.22
C ILE A 192 29.73 22.27 18.81
N LYS A 193 30.33 21.75 17.73
CA LYS A 193 31.63 22.21 17.24
C LYS A 193 31.57 23.68 16.79
N VAL A 194 30.54 24.07 16.06
CA VAL A 194 30.35 25.46 15.60
C VAL A 194 30.21 26.42 16.78
N GLU A 195 29.40 26.08 17.79
CA GLU A 195 29.24 26.91 18.99
C GLU A 195 30.53 26.99 19.81
N CYS A 196 31.27 25.88 19.94
CA CYS A 196 32.59 25.89 20.56
C CYS A 196 33.56 26.84 19.87
N ASP A 197 33.62 26.81 18.54
CA ASP A 197 34.54 27.64 17.76
C ASP A 197 34.14 29.12 17.78
N ARG A 198 32.84 29.42 17.81
CA ARG A 198 32.33 30.77 18.04
C ARG A 198 32.75 31.29 19.42
N GLY A 199 32.53 30.49 20.47
CA GLY A 199 32.92 30.83 21.84
C GLY A 199 34.41 31.13 21.97
N LYS A 200 35.27 30.30 21.37
CA LYS A 200 36.74 30.53 21.35
C LYS A 200 37.11 31.87 20.72
N LYS A 201 36.52 32.22 19.56
CA LYS A 201 36.79 33.50 18.89
C LYS A 201 36.35 34.69 19.73
N GLU A 202 35.19 34.59 20.38
CA GLU A 202 34.66 35.66 21.22
C GLU A 202 35.52 35.87 22.48
N THR A 203 35.97 34.79 23.13
CA THR A 203 36.94 34.85 24.23
C THR A 203 38.24 35.52 23.81
N GLN A 204 38.82 35.14 22.66
CA GLN A 204 40.04 35.77 22.15
C GLN A 204 39.87 37.28 21.93
N ASN A 205 38.74 37.71 21.37
CA ASN A 205 38.45 39.13 21.16
C ASN A 205 38.34 39.90 22.49
N LEU A 206 37.74 39.30 23.51
CA LEU A 206 37.64 39.90 24.84
C LEU A 206 39.00 39.98 25.54
N GLU A 207 39.85 38.96 25.41
CA GLU A 207 41.22 38.96 25.93
C GLU A 207 42.08 40.07 25.31
N ILE A 208 41.97 40.28 24.00
CA ILE A 208 42.66 41.37 23.29
C ILE A 208 42.21 42.73 23.84
N LYS A 209 40.90 42.99 23.89
CA LYS A 209 40.35 44.25 24.45
C LYS A 209 40.78 44.47 25.90
N ASN A 210 40.73 43.43 26.72
CA ASN A 210 41.14 43.51 28.11
C ASN A 210 42.64 43.83 28.25
N THR A 211 43.48 43.26 27.39
CA THR A 211 44.92 43.57 27.35
C THR A 211 45.17 45.04 26.99
N GLU A 212 44.43 45.58 26.02
CA GLU A 212 44.50 47.00 25.64
C GLU A 212 44.08 47.93 26.79
N TYR A 213 42.97 47.62 27.45
CA TYR A 213 42.50 48.41 28.60
C TYR A 213 43.49 48.38 29.76
N ASN A 214 44.07 47.22 30.07
CA ASN A 214 45.09 47.08 31.11
C ASN A 214 46.37 47.89 30.81
N LYS A 215 46.76 48.04 29.53
CA LYS A 215 47.90 48.91 29.16
C LYS A 215 47.62 50.38 29.50
N VAL A 216 46.41 50.87 29.19
CA VAL A 216 46.00 52.25 29.48
C VAL A 216 45.87 52.49 30.98
N LEU A 217 45.34 51.52 31.74
CA LEU A 217 45.28 51.57 33.20
C LEU A 217 46.67 51.73 33.84
N ASN A 218 47.69 51.10 33.27
CA ASN A 218 49.06 51.13 33.80
C ASN A 218 49.89 52.35 33.32
N SER A 219 49.51 53.02 32.22
CA SER A 219 50.29 54.14 31.66
C SER A 219 50.14 55.46 32.41
N HIS A 220 49.05 55.65 33.17
CA HIS A 220 48.69 56.88 33.87
C HIS A 220 48.60 58.14 32.97
N ASP A 221 48.52 57.97 31.64
CA ASP A 221 48.35 59.08 30.69
C ASP A 221 46.88 59.50 30.63
N ALA A 222 46.59 60.72 31.11
CA ALA A 222 45.24 61.26 31.16
C ALA A 222 44.56 61.32 29.77
N LYS A 223 45.32 61.59 28.70
CA LYS A 223 44.78 61.72 27.35
C LYS A 223 44.27 60.39 26.82
N ASP A 224 45.06 59.32 27.00
CA ASP A 224 44.69 57.97 26.59
C ASP A 224 43.51 57.43 27.41
N VAL A 225 43.46 57.73 28.71
CA VAL A 225 42.33 57.38 29.58
C VAL A 225 41.04 58.03 29.10
N PHE A 226 41.04 59.34 28.79
CA PHE A 226 39.85 60.04 28.30
C PHE A 226 39.39 59.51 26.94
N LEU A 227 40.32 59.24 26.01
CA LEU A 227 39.99 58.68 24.69
C LEU A 227 39.41 57.26 24.80
N THR A 228 39.99 56.39 25.62
CA THR A 228 39.49 55.02 25.82
C THR A 228 38.13 55.03 26.51
N ALA A 229 37.90 55.90 27.50
CA ALA A 229 36.59 56.05 28.14
C ALA A 229 35.50 56.53 27.17
N GLU A 230 35.83 57.45 26.26
CA GLU A 230 34.90 57.89 25.21
C GLU A 230 34.55 56.74 24.24
N ASN A 231 35.54 55.91 23.87
CA ASN A 231 35.34 54.75 23.00
C ASN A 231 34.48 53.65 23.66
N ILE A 232 34.66 53.39 24.96
CA ILE A 232 33.79 52.48 25.74
C ILE A 232 32.34 52.97 25.73
N LYS A 233 32.13 54.29 25.81
CA LYS A 233 30.79 54.89 25.80
C LYS A 233 30.10 54.80 24.43
N LYS A 234 30.87 54.86 23.35
CA LYS A 234 30.39 54.70 21.95
C LYS A 234 30.16 53.24 21.56
N SER A 235 30.78 52.29 22.26
CA SER A 235 30.61 50.85 22.06
C SER A 235 29.94 50.26 23.29
N PRO A 236 28.60 50.41 23.46
CA PRO A 236 27.92 49.87 24.62
C PRO A 236 28.21 48.37 24.70
N ASN A 237 28.63 47.91 25.88
CA ASN A 237 28.93 46.50 26.15
C ASN A 237 27.85 45.62 25.50
N THR A 238 28.21 44.98 24.38
CA THR A 238 27.43 43.89 23.82
C THR A 238 27.28 42.90 24.97
N LYS A 239 26.05 42.74 25.50
CA LYS A 239 25.76 41.68 26.47
C LYS A 239 26.39 40.41 25.91
N ILE A 240 27.44 39.91 26.58
CA ILE A 240 28.09 38.66 26.19
C ILE A 240 26.97 37.63 26.26
N ARG A 241 26.52 37.16 25.09
CA ARG A 241 25.49 36.13 25.06
C ARG A 241 26.12 34.91 25.75
N PRO A 242 25.47 34.34 26.77
CA PRO A 242 25.95 33.09 27.34
C PRO A 242 26.18 32.12 26.18
N ILE A 243 27.30 31.38 26.19
CA ILE A 243 27.35 30.16 25.39
C ILE A 243 26.25 29.32 25.99
N ASN A 244 25.09 29.27 25.33
CA ASN A 244 23.96 28.48 25.79
C ASN A 244 24.53 27.10 26.07
N THR A 245 24.38 26.63 27.31
CA THR A 245 24.48 25.21 27.63
C THR A 245 23.59 24.56 26.59
N VAL A 246 24.20 23.93 25.59
CA VAL A 246 23.46 23.17 24.60
C VAL A 246 22.69 22.17 25.45
N TYR A 247 21.40 22.40 25.66
CA TYR A 247 20.53 21.42 26.30
C TYR A 247 20.28 20.40 25.21
N THR A 248 21.22 19.47 25.20
CA THR A 248 21.36 18.35 24.33
C THR A 248 20.36 17.30 24.80
N HIS A 249 19.17 17.23 24.20
CA HIS A 249 18.54 15.92 24.16
C HIS A 249 19.46 15.06 23.31
N LEU A 250 20.26 14.19 23.95
CA LEU A 250 21.00 13.18 23.22
C LEU A 250 20.00 12.46 22.30
N PRO A 251 20.34 12.22 21.03
CA PRO A 251 19.57 11.32 20.18
C PRO A 251 19.36 10.02 20.96
N SER A 252 18.12 9.75 21.35
CA SER A 252 17.75 8.60 22.17
C SER A 252 16.62 7.85 21.51
N TYR A 253 16.70 6.52 21.59
CA TYR A 253 15.67 5.62 21.13
C TYR A 253 14.96 5.05 22.35
N VAL A 254 13.65 5.30 22.45
CA VAL A 254 12.81 4.73 23.51
C VAL A 254 12.02 3.58 22.90
N PRO A 255 12.38 2.31 23.21
CA PRO A 255 11.64 1.17 22.71
C PRO A 255 10.24 1.12 23.35
N ARG A 256 9.23 0.77 22.55
CA ARG A 256 7.88 0.48 23.03
C ARG A 256 7.82 -0.98 23.48
N GLU A 257 7.15 -1.28 24.59
CA GLU A 257 6.97 -2.66 25.07
C GLU A 257 6.13 -3.48 24.07
N VAL A 258 6.59 -4.68 23.74
CA VAL A 258 5.87 -5.63 22.88
C VAL A 258 5.16 -6.64 23.78
N THR A 259 3.84 -6.59 23.85
CA THR A 259 3.03 -7.52 24.65
C THR A 259 2.60 -8.74 23.82
N PRO A 260 2.53 -9.97 24.39
CA PRO A 260 2.14 -11.18 23.65
C PRO A 260 0.77 -11.12 22.97
N SER A 261 -0.13 -10.25 23.44
CA SER A 261 -1.45 -10.01 22.86
C SER A 261 -1.43 -9.43 21.44
N THR A 262 -0.34 -8.78 21.01
CA THR A 262 -0.20 -8.24 19.64
C THR A 262 0.21 -9.28 18.59
N ILE A 263 0.47 -10.53 19.01
CA ILE A 263 1.02 -11.61 18.16
C ILE A 263 -0.03 -12.72 17.88
N SER A 264 -1.30 -12.51 18.22
CA SER A 264 -2.32 -13.56 18.01
C SER A 264 -2.92 -13.55 16.59
N HIS A 265 -3.06 -14.76 16.02
CA HIS A 265 -3.70 -15.10 14.73
C HIS A 265 -2.90 -14.92 13.42
N GLY A 266 -1.63 -15.36 13.34
CA GLY A 266 -0.92 -15.52 12.06
C GLY A 266 -0.73 -14.21 11.25
N THR A 267 -1.13 -13.12 11.87
CA THR A 267 -1.05 -11.74 11.47
C THR A 267 -0.40 -11.13 12.70
N LEU A 268 0.69 -10.38 12.53
CA LEU A 268 0.94 -9.31 13.49
C LEU A 268 -0.38 -8.54 13.55
N GLN A 269 -1.09 -8.59 14.67
CA GLN A 269 -2.22 -7.69 14.82
C GLN A 269 -1.61 -6.32 14.60
N GLU A 270 -2.11 -5.65 13.57
CA GLU A 270 -1.96 -4.23 13.38
C GLU A 270 -2.48 -3.55 14.67
N THR A 271 -1.63 -3.49 15.69
CA THR A 271 -1.60 -2.35 16.62
C THR A 271 -1.00 -1.15 15.88
N THR A 272 -1.51 -0.90 14.68
CA THR A 272 -1.38 0.31 13.89
C THR A 272 -2.78 0.91 13.82
N ASN A 273 -3.33 1.21 14.99
CA ASN A 273 -3.98 2.51 15.11
C ASN A 273 -2.87 3.52 14.83
N GLU A 274 -3.04 4.24 13.72
CA GLU A 274 -2.08 5.08 12.98
C GLU A 274 -1.46 4.39 11.77
N HIS A 275 -1.91 4.89 10.62
CA HIS A 275 -1.50 4.56 9.28
C HIS A 275 0.03 4.65 9.12
N ASN A 276 0.72 3.52 9.25
CA ASN A 276 2.07 3.37 8.70
C ASN A 276 1.98 2.79 7.29
N ILE A 277 1.40 3.61 6.41
CA ILE A 277 1.71 3.59 4.98
C ILE A 277 3.23 3.53 4.87
N ASN A 278 3.74 2.43 4.33
CA ASN A 278 5.03 2.25 3.67
C ASN A 278 5.96 3.50 3.72
N MET A 279 6.57 3.77 4.88
CA MET A 279 7.15 5.07 5.28
C MET A 279 8.45 5.49 4.55
N ASN A 280 8.77 4.87 3.42
CA ASN A 280 9.99 5.15 2.63
C ASN A 280 9.72 5.52 1.16
N ARG A 281 8.48 5.84 0.77
CA ARG A 281 8.18 6.31 -0.59
C ARG A 281 7.70 7.76 -0.71
N CYS A 282 7.30 8.45 0.36
CA CYS A 282 6.56 9.72 0.23
C CYS A 282 7.31 10.96 -0.31
N PHE A 283 8.60 10.92 -0.63
CA PHE A 283 9.28 12.07 -1.24
C PHE A 283 10.40 11.59 -2.17
N GLN A 284 10.07 11.17 -3.39
CA GLN A 284 11.07 11.14 -4.47
C GLN A 284 11.23 12.55 -5.01
N VAL A 285 12.15 13.29 -4.39
CA VAL A 285 12.39 14.68 -4.73
C VAL A 285 13.23 14.76 -6.01
N GLU A 286 12.57 14.78 -7.16
CA GLU A 286 13.17 15.31 -8.38
C GLU A 286 13.26 16.84 -8.26
N LYS A 287 14.48 17.37 -8.12
CA LYS A 287 14.71 18.81 -7.94
C LYS A 287 14.83 19.51 -9.29
N TYR A 288 13.95 20.46 -9.55
CA TYR A 288 14.06 21.37 -10.68
C TYR A 288 14.25 22.80 -10.15
N TYR A 289 15.35 23.43 -10.55
CA TYR A 289 15.68 24.80 -10.15
C TYR A 289 15.43 25.76 -11.29
N THR A 290 14.81 26.89 -10.96
CA THR A 290 14.60 27.95 -11.93
C THR A 290 14.88 29.29 -11.26
N THR A 291 15.61 30.14 -11.97
CA THR A 291 16.01 31.49 -11.54
C THR A 291 15.49 32.46 -12.58
N ASN A 292 14.72 33.47 -12.19
CA ASN A 292 14.36 34.66 -13.00
C ASN A 292 13.43 35.65 -12.27
N PHE A 293 13.04 35.38 -11.02
CA PHE A 293 12.16 36.23 -10.22
C PHE A 293 12.95 36.88 -9.07
N LYS A 294 12.60 38.11 -8.69
CA LYS A 294 13.22 38.79 -7.53
C LYS A 294 12.69 38.25 -6.22
N ALA A 295 11.40 37.90 -6.19
CA ALA A 295 10.77 37.22 -5.06
C ALA A 295 9.66 36.29 -5.57
N THR A 296 9.38 35.27 -4.77
CA THR A 296 8.33 34.28 -5.01
C THR A 296 7.41 34.24 -3.79
N ASP A 297 6.85 35.40 -3.41
CA ASP A 297 6.12 35.54 -2.16
C ASP A 297 4.80 34.76 -2.15
N GLU A 298 4.20 34.59 -3.33
CA GLU A 298 2.88 33.97 -3.49
C GLU A 298 2.86 33.05 -4.70
N LEU A 299 2.28 31.86 -4.53
CA LEU A 299 2.15 30.86 -5.59
C LEU A 299 0.70 30.36 -5.66
N ALA A 300 0.17 30.25 -6.86
CA ALA A 300 -1.06 29.49 -7.11
C ALA A 300 -0.89 28.63 -8.36
N CYS A 301 -1.26 27.36 -8.26
CA CYS A 301 -1.09 26.40 -9.34
C CYS A 301 -2.40 26.08 -10.05
N LYS A 302 -2.38 26.16 -11.38
CA LYS A 302 -3.50 25.74 -12.25
C LYS A 302 -3.47 24.24 -12.48
N ALA A 303 -4.62 23.66 -12.83
CA ALA A 303 -4.74 22.24 -13.13
C ALA A 303 -3.86 21.76 -14.30
N ASP A 304 -3.55 22.67 -15.24
CA ASP A 304 -2.65 22.39 -16.37
C ASP A 304 -1.15 22.35 -15.98
N GLY A 305 -0.80 22.69 -14.74
CA GLY A 305 0.56 22.75 -14.21
C GLY A 305 1.26 24.10 -14.42
N SER A 306 0.57 25.11 -14.95
CA SER A 306 1.07 26.50 -14.97
C SER A 306 0.88 27.17 -13.61
N LEU A 307 1.73 28.16 -13.32
CA LEU A 307 1.75 28.86 -12.04
C LEU A 307 1.44 30.34 -12.22
N TRP A 308 0.72 30.88 -11.25
CA TRP A 308 0.74 32.30 -10.94
C TRP A 308 1.76 32.56 -9.84
N ILE A 309 2.57 33.61 -10.02
CA ILE A 309 3.62 34.02 -9.09
C ILE A 309 3.41 35.48 -8.73
N GLY A 310 3.18 35.76 -7.45
CA GLY A 310 3.20 37.11 -6.89
C GLY A 310 4.59 37.50 -6.42
N ASP A 311 5.10 38.60 -6.96
CA ASP A 311 6.35 39.25 -6.54
C ASP A 311 5.95 40.54 -5.82
N TYR A 312 5.84 40.45 -4.49
CA TYR A 312 5.34 41.55 -3.66
C TYR A 312 6.30 42.76 -3.67
N PRO A 313 7.64 42.60 -3.51
CA PRO A 313 8.60 43.69 -3.60
C PRO A 313 8.54 44.45 -4.93
N SER A 314 8.42 43.73 -6.05
CA SER A 314 8.35 44.35 -7.38
C SER A 314 6.95 44.81 -7.76
N LYS A 315 5.92 44.49 -6.95
CA LYS A 315 4.49 44.72 -7.23
C LYS A 315 4.05 44.12 -8.57
N LYS A 316 4.47 42.90 -8.86
CA LYS A 316 4.21 42.22 -10.13
C LYS A 316 3.51 40.90 -9.91
N LEU A 317 2.68 40.54 -10.89
CA LEU A 317 2.07 39.22 -11.01
C LEU A 317 2.52 38.59 -12.32
N TYR A 318 2.95 37.35 -12.28
CA TYR A 318 3.36 36.60 -13.47
C TYR A 318 2.50 35.36 -13.63
N HIS A 319 2.13 35.06 -14.87
CA HIS A 319 1.65 33.74 -15.25
C HIS A 319 2.75 33.01 -16.02
N VAL A 320 3.13 31.84 -15.55
CA VAL A 320 4.27 31.09 -16.10
C VAL A 320 3.87 29.66 -16.44
N LYS A 321 4.40 29.15 -17.56
CA LYS A 321 4.28 27.73 -17.90
C LYS A 321 5.57 27.01 -17.50
N TRP A 322 5.43 25.92 -16.76
CA TRP A 322 6.52 25.03 -16.41
C TRP A 322 6.72 23.99 -17.51
N ASN A 323 7.94 23.84 -18.02
CA ASN A 323 8.30 22.79 -18.97
C ASN A 323 9.24 21.74 -18.35
N LYS A 324 9.11 21.51 -17.04
CA LYS A 324 10.00 20.71 -16.18
C LYS A 324 11.37 21.35 -15.95
N THR A 325 12.04 21.86 -16.97
CA THR A 325 13.39 22.41 -16.83
C THR A 325 13.43 23.92 -16.58
N SER A 326 12.37 24.65 -16.92
CA SER A 326 12.32 26.11 -16.85
C SER A 326 10.89 26.64 -16.72
N PHE A 327 10.76 27.91 -16.33
CA PHE A 327 9.50 28.64 -16.41
C PHE A 327 9.55 29.67 -17.54
N LYS A 328 8.53 29.65 -18.39
CA LYS A 328 8.33 30.68 -19.41
C LYS A 328 7.19 31.59 -19.02
N THR A 329 7.48 32.88 -18.83
CA THR A 329 6.45 33.90 -18.61
C THR A 329 5.56 34.02 -19.84
N THR A 330 4.27 33.88 -19.62
CA THR A 330 3.22 34.00 -20.66
C THR A 330 2.38 35.25 -20.48
N GLN A 331 2.30 35.76 -19.26
CA GLN A 331 1.62 37.01 -18.94
C GLN A 331 2.28 37.68 -17.74
N SER A 332 2.18 39.01 -17.68
CA SER A 332 2.57 39.78 -16.51
C SER A 332 1.61 40.95 -16.28
N PHE A 333 1.48 41.34 -15.02
CA PHE A 333 0.78 42.54 -14.59
C PHE A 333 1.71 43.38 -13.71
N GLN A 334 1.53 44.69 -13.79
CA GLN A 334 2.30 45.69 -13.05
C GLN A 334 1.43 46.31 -11.97
N ASP A 335 2.08 46.93 -10.97
CA ASP A 335 1.45 47.68 -9.90
C ASP A 335 0.41 46.88 -9.07
N MET A 336 0.65 45.58 -8.93
CA MET A 336 -0.20 44.68 -8.15
C MET A 336 0.50 44.29 -6.83
N LYS A 337 -0.08 44.72 -5.70
CA LYS A 337 0.33 44.25 -4.37
C LYS A 337 -0.53 43.05 -3.98
N ILE A 338 0.02 41.86 -4.14
CA ILE A 338 -0.69 40.61 -3.88
C ILE A 338 -0.22 40.05 -2.54
N TYR A 339 -1.18 39.76 -1.68
CA TYR A 339 -0.96 39.21 -0.35
C TYR A 339 -1.35 37.74 -0.24
N ASP A 340 -2.25 37.31 -1.11
CA ASP A 340 -2.63 35.91 -1.24
C ASP A 340 -3.37 35.72 -2.56
N MET A 341 -3.41 34.49 -3.04
CA MET A 341 -4.08 34.14 -4.29
C MET A 341 -4.61 32.71 -4.28
N SER A 342 -5.71 32.48 -4.99
CA SER A 342 -6.27 31.14 -5.14
C SER A 342 -7.01 31.00 -6.47
N ILE A 343 -7.18 29.76 -6.94
CA ILE A 343 -7.72 29.45 -8.26
C ILE A 343 -9.00 28.64 -8.10
N THR A 344 -10.05 29.04 -8.81
CA THR A 344 -11.33 28.31 -8.87
C THR A 344 -11.26 27.10 -9.80
N SER A 345 -12.23 26.18 -9.71
CA SER A 345 -12.35 25.07 -10.67
C SER A 345 -12.49 25.52 -12.14
N LYS A 346 -12.95 26.76 -12.35
CA LYS A 346 -13.09 27.40 -13.67
C LYS A 346 -11.82 28.11 -14.15
N ASP A 347 -10.69 27.91 -13.45
CA ASP A 347 -9.39 28.54 -13.69
C ASP A 347 -9.37 30.07 -13.50
N ASP A 348 -10.42 30.68 -12.92
CA ASP A 348 -10.39 32.10 -12.55
C ASP A 348 -9.47 32.29 -11.35
N LEU A 349 -8.57 33.28 -11.42
CA LEU A 349 -7.64 33.62 -10.34
C LEU A 349 -8.24 34.70 -9.44
N LEU A 350 -8.36 34.39 -8.15
CA LEU A 350 -8.78 35.31 -7.10
C LEU A 350 -7.54 35.90 -6.43
N LEU A 351 -7.58 37.19 -6.15
CA LEU A 351 -6.46 37.96 -5.62
C LEU A 351 -6.89 38.76 -4.39
N ALA A 352 -6.18 38.55 -3.28
CA ALA A 352 -6.26 39.38 -2.09
C ALA A 352 -5.23 40.52 -2.16
N THR A 353 -5.71 41.78 -2.18
CA THR A 353 -4.86 42.98 -2.35
C THR A 353 -4.93 43.96 -1.18
N LEU A 354 -5.30 43.51 0.02
CA LEU A 354 -5.63 44.35 1.18
C LEU A 354 -6.75 45.37 0.94
N GLU A 355 -7.67 45.05 0.05
CA GLU A 355 -8.89 45.80 -0.16
C GLU A 355 -10.07 45.09 0.52
N THR A 356 -11.23 45.74 0.54
CA THR A 356 -12.48 45.15 1.01
C THR A 356 -13.13 44.24 -0.04
N THR A 357 -12.60 44.20 -1.25
CA THR A 357 -13.15 43.43 -2.37
C THR A 357 -12.06 42.58 -3.03
N LEU A 358 -12.35 41.30 -3.28
CA LEU A 358 -11.45 40.45 -4.05
C LEU A 358 -11.41 40.89 -5.51
N LYS A 359 -10.20 40.90 -6.08
CA LYS A 359 -10.00 41.05 -7.51
C LYS A 359 -9.95 39.68 -8.17
N VAL A 360 -10.44 39.61 -9.40
CA VAL A 360 -10.55 38.39 -10.18
C VAL A 360 -9.94 38.62 -11.55
N ILE A 361 -9.07 37.71 -11.98
CA ILE A 361 -8.62 37.60 -13.38
C ILE A 361 -9.36 36.41 -13.99
N PRO A 362 -10.37 36.63 -14.84
CA PRO A 362 -11.15 35.54 -15.40
C PRO A 362 -10.34 34.75 -16.42
N HIS A 363 -10.43 33.42 -16.38
CA HIS A 363 -9.72 32.53 -17.32
C HIS A 363 -10.04 32.87 -18.78
N LYS A 364 -11.33 33.12 -19.07
CA LYS A 364 -11.81 33.46 -20.42
C LYS A 364 -11.43 34.87 -20.87
N LYS A 365 -11.04 35.75 -19.95
CA LYS A 365 -10.67 37.15 -20.22
C LYS A 365 -9.39 37.49 -19.44
N PRO A 366 -8.26 36.83 -19.74
CA PRO A 366 -7.09 36.82 -18.88
C PRO A 366 -6.42 38.20 -18.76
N LYS A 367 -6.76 39.18 -19.61
CA LYS A 367 -6.23 40.56 -19.54
C LYS A 367 -7.10 41.50 -18.68
N GLN A 368 -8.26 41.04 -18.20
CA GLN A 368 -9.16 41.86 -17.40
C GLN A 368 -8.96 41.60 -15.91
N LEU A 369 -9.09 42.66 -15.12
CA LEU A 369 -9.10 42.61 -13.66
C LEU A 369 -10.45 43.14 -13.19
N ILE A 370 -11.24 42.29 -12.54
CA ILE A 370 -12.62 42.59 -12.11
C ILE A 370 -12.69 42.58 -10.60
N SER A 371 -13.41 43.52 -9.99
CA SER A 371 -13.73 43.48 -8.56
C SER A 371 -15.09 42.79 -8.39
N LYS A 372 -15.17 41.70 -7.60
CA LYS A 372 -16.41 40.89 -7.52
C LYS A 372 -16.89 40.62 -6.09
N TYR A 373 -16.04 40.12 -5.20
CA TYR A 373 -16.48 39.64 -3.88
C TYR A 373 -16.16 40.66 -2.79
N ASN A 374 -17.16 41.46 -2.41
CA ASN A 374 -17.03 42.54 -1.43
C ASN A 374 -17.39 42.05 -0.02
N VAL A 375 -16.50 42.26 0.94
CA VAL A 375 -16.65 41.87 2.37
C VAL A 375 -16.56 43.07 3.32
N SER A 376 -16.79 44.28 2.81
CA SER A 376 -16.89 45.52 3.59
C SER A 376 -17.79 45.31 4.83
N PRO A 377 -17.42 45.83 6.01
CA PRO A 377 -16.33 46.77 6.28
C PRO A 377 -14.93 46.13 6.48
N HIS A 378 -14.78 44.83 6.23
CA HIS A 378 -13.54 44.12 6.53
C HIS A 378 -12.52 44.20 5.38
N ILE A 379 -11.24 44.17 5.74
CA ILE A 379 -10.12 44.05 4.80
C ILE A 379 -9.78 42.58 4.62
N ILE A 380 -9.65 42.14 3.37
CA ILE A 380 -9.24 40.77 3.02
C ILE A 380 -7.73 40.63 3.19
N LYS A 381 -7.32 39.58 3.90
CA LYS A 381 -5.91 39.20 4.11
C LYS A 381 -5.48 38.02 3.27
N CYS A 382 -6.29 36.97 3.28
CA CYS A 382 -6.03 35.74 2.55
C CYS A 382 -7.30 35.24 1.86
N VAL A 383 -7.11 34.40 0.85
CA VAL A 383 -8.18 33.81 0.06
C VAL A 383 -7.80 32.38 -0.32
N HIS A 384 -8.75 31.47 -0.17
CA HIS A 384 -8.63 30.10 -0.63
C HIS A 384 -9.94 29.65 -1.28
N VAL A 385 -9.84 28.86 -2.34
CA VAL A 385 -10.98 28.19 -2.97
C VAL A 385 -10.95 26.72 -2.60
N SER A 386 -12.01 26.24 -1.96
CA SER A 386 -12.17 24.84 -1.56
C SER A 386 -12.42 23.93 -2.75
N HIS A 387 -12.40 22.61 -2.52
CA HIS A 387 -12.64 21.60 -3.56
C HIS A 387 -14.06 21.67 -4.16
N ASP A 388 -15.03 22.24 -3.43
CA ASP A 388 -16.41 22.48 -3.84
C ASP A 388 -16.68 23.94 -4.26
N ASP A 389 -15.62 24.67 -4.65
CA ASP A 389 -15.65 26.06 -5.13
C ASP A 389 -16.18 27.11 -4.15
N LYS A 390 -16.24 26.81 -2.85
CA LYS A 390 -16.51 27.85 -1.85
C LYS A 390 -15.30 28.76 -1.72
N ILE A 391 -15.56 30.05 -1.62
CA ILE A 391 -14.55 31.09 -1.46
C ILE A 391 -14.41 31.35 0.03
N ILE A 392 -13.23 31.06 0.57
CA ILE A 392 -12.91 31.23 1.98
C ILE A 392 -11.92 32.38 2.10
N VAL A 393 -12.26 33.41 2.86
CA VAL A 393 -11.40 34.59 3.06
C VAL A 393 -11.12 34.82 4.53
N GLY A 394 -9.85 35.05 4.86
CA GLY A 394 -9.46 35.57 6.16
C GLY A 394 -9.54 37.08 6.13
N VAL A 395 -10.28 37.65 7.08
CA VAL A 395 -10.55 39.09 7.12
C VAL A 395 -10.19 39.70 8.46
N ARG A 396 -9.91 41.01 8.44
CA ARG A 396 -9.76 41.83 9.64
C ARG A 396 -10.62 43.08 9.59
N GLU A 397 -11.05 43.55 10.75
CA GLU A 397 -11.59 44.90 10.91
C GLU A 397 -10.47 45.97 10.80
N PHE A 398 -10.88 47.21 10.52
CA PHE A 398 -10.00 48.37 10.47
C PHE A 398 -9.56 48.75 11.90
N GLY A 399 -8.26 48.65 12.22
CA GLY A 399 -7.75 49.07 13.53
C GLY A 399 -6.27 48.69 13.80
N PRO A 400 -5.57 49.41 14.69
CA PRO A 400 -4.14 49.24 14.95
C PRO A 400 -3.77 48.15 15.99
N THR A 401 -4.72 47.43 16.59
CA THR A 401 -4.41 46.51 17.69
C THR A 401 -4.16 45.07 17.20
N PHE A 402 -3.09 44.44 17.66
CA PHE A 402 -2.86 42.99 17.64
C PHE A 402 -3.31 42.39 18.98
N PRO A 403 -4.61 42.15 19.23
CA PRO A 403 -5.05 41.43 20.42
C PRO A 403 -4.72 39.93 20.32
N ILE A 404 -4.51 39.28 21.47
CA ILE A 404 -4.24 37.83 21.59
C ILE A 404 -5.35 36.99 20.95
N LEU A 405 -6.61 37.47 20.98
CA LEU A 405 -7.73 37.01 20.16
C LEU A 405 -8.47 38.27 19.68
N GLY A 406 -8.75 38.39 18.39
CA GLY A 406 -9.36 39.61 17.82
C GLY A 406 -10.71 39.34 17.14
N PRO A 407 -11.43 40.41 16.72
CA PRO A 407 -12.66 40.29 15.93
C PRO A 407 -12.36 39.84 14.48
N ARG A 408 -11.22 39.19 14.25
CA ARG A 408 -10.78 38.73 12.94
C ARG A 408 -11.47 37.40 12.65
N GLN A 409 -11.88 37.24 11.41
CA GLN A 409 -12.85 36.22 11.05
C GLN A 409 -12.39 35.50 9.79
N VAL A 410 -12.87 34.27 9.64
CA VAL A 410 -12.84 33.58 8.36
C VAL A 410 -14.26 33.56 7.83
N ILE A 411 -14.47 34.12 6.63
CA ILE A 411 -15.76 34.18 5.97
C ILE A 411 -15.77 33.18 4.81
N VAL A 412 -16.84 32.39 4.71
CA VAL A 412 -17.10 31.46 3.62
C VAL A 412 -18.24 32.01 2.77
N MET A 413 -18.01 32.07 1.46
CA MET A 413 -18.98 32.52 0.47
C MET A 413 -19.13 31.48 -0.65
N ASP A 414 -20.25 31.52 -1.37
CA ASP A 414 -20.40 30.77 -2.61
C ASP A 414 -19.70 31.47 -3.80
N THR A 415 -19.80 30.88 -4.98
CA THR A 415 -19.22 31.42 -6.22
C THR A 415 -19.89 32.71 -6.74
N GLU A 416 -21.06 33.07 -6.21
CA GLU A 416 -21.77 34.31 -6.51
C GLU A 416 -21.36 35.43 -5.55
N GLY A 417 -20.73 35.10 -4.42
CA GLY A 417 -20.36 36.01 -3.35
C GLY A 417 -21.39 36.07 -2.23
N THR A 418 -22.38 35.18 -2.24
CA THR A 418 -23.34 35.06 -1.14
C THR A 418 -22.64 34.53 0.09
N HIS A 419 -22.86 35.21 1.22
CA HIS A 419 -22.37 34.76 2.51
C HIS A 419 -22.99 33.40 2.88
N ILE A 420 -22.14 32.42 3.21
CA ILE A 420 -22.55 31.11 3.71
C ILE A 420 -22.34 31.07 5.23
N LYS A 421 -21.14 31.46 5.69
CA LYS A 421 -20.73 31.26 7.08
C LYS A 421 -19.61 32.21 7.50
N THR A 422 -19.56 32.49 8.80
CA THR A 422 -18.45 33.20 9.43
C THR A 422 -17.95 32.42 10.64
N TYR A 423 -16.63 32.26 10.76
CA TYR A 423 -15.94 31.79 11.95
C TYR A 423 -15.33 32.99 12.68
N ASN A 424 -15.96 33.43 13.78
CA ASN A 424 -15.63 34.68 14.50
C ASN A 424 -15.60 34.54 16.03
N ASN A 425 -15.65 33.33 16.59
CA ASN A 425 -15.67 33.07 18.03
C ASN A 425 -14.31 33.30 18.71
N ASN A 426 -13.65 34.43 18.43
CA ASN A 426 -12.29 34.73 18.89
C ASN A 426 -11.29 33.61 18.55
N LEU A 427 -11.55 32.84 17.51
CA LEU A 427 -10.69 31.71 17.09
C LEU A 427 -9.36 32.19 16.54
N PHE A 428 -9.33 33.40 15.96
CA PHE A 428 -8.20 33.90 15.22
C PHE A 428 -7.65 35.20 15.81
N SER A 429 -6.34 35.23 15.96
CA SER A 429 -5.59 36.44 16.27
C SER A 429 -5.33 37.24 15.00
N TYR A 430 -4.95 36.62 13.88
CA TYR A 430 -4.75 37.19 12.56
C TYR A 430 -4.73 36.05 11.51
N PRO A 431 -5.87 35.75 10.85
CA PRO A 431 -5.92 34.71 9.82
C PRO A 431 -5.07 35.18 8.63
N PHE A 432 -3.91 34.53 8.47
CA PHE A 432 -2.86 34.95 7.55
C PHE A 432 -2.87 34.15 6.25
N LYS A 433 -3.10 32.84 6.32
CA LYS A 433 -3.23 31.94 5.17
C LYS A 433 -4.26 30.87 5.46
N ILE A 434 -4.94 30.39 4.43
CA ILE A 434 -6.01 29.40 4.56
C ILE A 434 -5.80 28.32 3.50
N THR A 435 -6.03 27.07 3.87
CA THR A 435 -6.25 26.01 2.90
C THR A 435 -7.33 25.05 3.38
N THR A 436 -7.74 24.14 2.51
CA THR A 436 -8.70 23.07 2.85
C THR A 436 -8.25 21.75 2.28
N ASP A 437 -8.52 20.66 2.99
CA ASP A 437 -8.42 19.33 2.40
C ASP A 437 -9.68 18.97 1.57
N ASN A 438 -9.69 17.76 1.02
CA ASN A 438 -10.77 17.25 0.19
C ASN A 438 -12.04 16.86 1.00
N THR A 439 -11.98 16.85 2.33
CA THR A 439 -13.16 16.63 3.20
C THR A 439 -13.84 17.93 3.58
N GLY A 440 -13.19 19.07 3.32
CA GLY A 440 -13.67 20.38 3.74
C GLY A 440 -13.20 20.79 5.14
N THR A 441 -12.22 20.09 5.72
CA THR A 441 -11.50 20.58 6.91
C THR A 441 -10.72 21.83 6.53
N ILE A 442 -10.83 22.88 7.33
CA ILE A 442 -10.18 24.18 7.10
C ILE A 442 -8.92 24.28 7.97
N TYR A 443 -7.80 24.61 7.36
CA TYR A 443 -6.53 24.87 8.03
C TYR A 443 -6.22 26.36 7.89
N VAL A 444 -6.03 27.04 9.02
CA VAL A 444 -5.79 28.48 9.04
C VAL A 444 -4.45 28.74 9.73
N ILE A 445 -3.48 29.29 9.00
CA ILE A 445 -2.32 29.91 9.64
C ILE A 445 -2.82 31.18 10.32
N ASP A 446 -2.73 31.21 11.64
CA ASP A 446 -3.13 32.30 12.50
C ASP A 446 -1.89 32.95 13.12
N ARG A 447 -1.58 34.20 12.72
CA ARG A 447 -0.45 34.96 13.29
C ARG A 447 -0.85 35.56 14.63
N THR A 448 -0.10 35.25 15.67
CA THR A 448 -0.40 35.61 17.06
C THR A 448 0.40 36.80 17.59
N SER A 449 1.42 37.25 16.85
CA SER A 449 2.21 38.43 17.21
C SER A 449 2.69 39.24 16.01
N GLU A 450 3.11 40.49 16.26
CA GLU A 450 3.74 41.36 15.25
C GLU A 450 5.04 40.78 14.69
N ASN A 451 5.75 39.98 15.48
CA ASN A 451 6.99 39.28 15.08
C ASN A 451 6.74 38.04 14.22
N HIS A 452 5.51 37.87 13.71
CA HIS A 452 5.07 36.78 12.86
C HIS A 452 5.08 35.40 13.52
N ASN A 453 5.10 35.33 14.85
CA ASN A 453 4.82 34.07 15.54
C ASN A 453 3.38 33.68 15.21
N GLY A 454 3.12 32.38 15.11
CA GLY A 454 1.80 31.91 14.73
C GLY A 454 1.47 30.53 15.26
N ARG A 455 0.37 30.02 14.74
CA ARG A 455 -0.15 28.67 14.94
C ARG A 455 -0.96 28.26 13.71
N VAL A 456 -1.25 26.98 13.58
CA VAL A 456 -2.23 26.48 12.60
C VAL A 456 -3.47 26.02 13.36
N VAL A 457 -4.60 26.64 13.08
CA VAL A 457 -5.91 26.28 13.64
C VAL A 457 -6.62 25.38 12.65
N VAL A 458 -7.08 24.21 13.10
CA VAL A 458 -7.75 23.22 12.25
C VAL A 458 -9.21 23.08 12.66
N ILE A 459 -10.11 23.34 11.71
CA ILE A 459 -11.57 23.34 11.90
C ILE A 459 -12.16 22.22 11.04
N GLY A 460 -12.88 21.31 11.69
CA GLY A 460 -13.54 20.19 11.03
C GLY A 460 -14.72 20.62 10.14
N GLN A 461 -15.17 19.69 9.29
CA GLN A 461 -16.37 19.88 8.46
C GLN A 461 -17.65 20.07 9.30
N ASP A 462 -17.67 19.54 10.51
CA ASP A 462 -18.70 19.71 11.54
C ASP A 462 -18.55 21.04 12.31
N ASP A 463 -17.66 21.92 11.85
CA ASP A 463 -17.36 23.24 12.41
C ASP A 463 -16.73 23.22 13.82
N SER A 464 -16.34 22.04 14.30
CA SER A 464 -15.63 21.89 15.57
C SER A 464 -14.15 22.23 15.42
N LEU A 465 -13.57 22.82 16.47
CA LEU A 465 -12.12 23.00 16.57
C LEU A 465 -11.48 21.63 16.82
N ARG A 466 -10.72 21.12 15.84
CA ARG A 466 -10.06 19.81 15.95
C ARG A 466 -8.73 19.88 16.66
N GLY A 467 -7.98 20.96 16.45
CA GLY A 467 -6.68 21.12 17.06
C GLY A 467 -5.99 22.43 16.71
N VAL A 468 -4.87 22.67 17.41
CA VAL A 468 -4.00 23.84 17.20
C VAL A 468 -2.55 23.40 17.20
N PHE A 469 -1.88 23.53 16.06
CA PHE A 469 -0.45 23.25 15.92
C PHE A 469 0.37 24.53 16.19
N LYS A 470 1.37 24.45 17.07
CA LYS A 470 2.21 25.60 17.48
C LYS A 470 3.69 25.41 17.16
N GLY A 471 4.00 24.54 16.19
CA GLY A 471 5.34 24.06 15.93
C GLY A 471 5.63 22.72 16.60
N HIS A 472 6.73 22.09 16.20
CA HIS A 472 7.12 20.79 16.74
C HIS A 472 7.57 20.92 18.20
N ALA A 473 7.07 20.06 19.08
CA ALA A 473 7.32 20.15 20.53
C ALA A 473 8.82 20.10 20.90
N ASP A 474 9.61 19.39 20.09
CA ASP A 474 11.06 19.24 20.28
C ASP A 474 11.87 20.48 19.90
N ILE A 475 11.24 21.50 19.28
CA ILE A 475 11.91 22.74 18.90
C ILE A 475 11.63 23.78 19.98
N ASN A 476 12.69 24.32 20.58
CA ASN A 476 12.55 25.38 21.58
C ASN A 476 11.95 26.64 20.92
N THR A 477 10.70 26.94 21.29
CA THR A 477 9.95 28.08 20.75
C THR A 477 10.50 29.45 21.20
N ASP A 478 11.34 29.48 22.24
CA ASP A 478 11.96 30.72 22.70
C ASP A 478 13.13 31.14 21.80
N ASP A 479 13.89 30.16 21.29
CA ASP A 479 15.02 30.38 20.38
C ASP A 479 14.54 30.46 18.91
N PHE A 480 13.61 29.57 18.53
CA PHE A 480 13.02 29.50 17.20
C PHE A 480 11.50 29.45 17.31
N PRO A 481 10.84 30.62 17.45
CA PRO A 481 9.38 30.64 17.51
C PRO A 481 8.81 30.12 16.20
N PHE A 482 7.69 29.40 16.27
CA PHE A 482 6.98 28.91 15.09
C PHE A 482 6.45 30.09 14.26
N LYS A 483 7.00 30.28 13.05
CA LYS A 483 6.63 31.36 12.11
C LYS A 483 6.14 30.78 10.79
N PRO A 484 4.95 30.15 10.78
CA PRO A 484 4.34 29.62 9.59
C PRO A 484 4.10 30.74 8.57
N CYS A 485 4.64 30.57 7.36
CA CYS A 485 4.58 31.58 6.30
C CYS A 485 3.60 31.23 5.19
N ASP A 486 3.42 29.94 4.88
CA ASP A 486 2.48 29.53 3.86
C ASP A 486 2.00 28.10 4.08
N ILE A 487 0.82 27.79 3.54
CA ILE A 487 0.15 26.50 3.70
C ILE A 487 -0.49 26.06 2.38
N ALA A 488 -0.26 24.81 1.99
CA ALA A 488 -0.90 24.21 0.83
C ALA A 488 -1.65 22.95 1.21
N LYS A 489 -2.78 22.72 0.54
CA LYS A 489 -3.47 21.45 0.59
C LYS A 489 -2.59 20.35 0.01
N VAL A 490 -2.70 19.17 0.56
CA VAL A 490 -2.24 17.92 -0.06
C VAL A 490 -3.39 16.92 -0.06
N ALA A 491 -3.22 15.79 -0.74
CA ALA A 491 -4.23 14.75 -0.71
C ALA A 491 -4.39 14.14 0.70
N PHE A 492 -5.57 13.56 0.95
CA PHE A 492 -5.93 12.81 2.16
C PHE A 492 -5.75 13.56 3.49
N ASN A 493 -6.78 14.32 3.89
CA ASN A 493 -6.94 14.85 5.26
C ASN A 493 -5.71 15.55 5.85
N SER A 494 -4.91 16.19 5.01
CA SER A 494 -3.61 16.72 5.40
C SER A 494 -3.29 18.04 4.74
N ALA A 495 -2.37 18.80 5.34
CA ALA A 495 -1.87 20.06 4.82
C ALA A 495 -0.34 20.19 5.01
N LEU A 496 0.35 20.82 4.05
CA LEU A 496 1.75 21.16 4.15
C LEU A 496 1.93 22.59 4.63
N VAL A 497 2.77 22.80 5.63
CA VAL A 497 3.04 24.11 6.24
C VAL A 497 4.53 24.40 6.20
N ILE A 498 4.91 25.57 5.70
CA ILE A 498 6.30 26.05 5.76
C ILE A 498 6.47 26.95 6.97
N ASP A 499 7.51 26.70 7.77
CA ASP A 499 7.99 27.60 8.82
C ASP A 499 9.31 28.25 8.41
N THR A 500 9.31 29.57 8.34
CA THR A 500 10.48 30.38 7.98
C THR A 500 11.53 30.45 9.09
N SER A 501 11.11 30.35 10.35
CA SER A 501 11.99 30.48 11.51
C SER A 501 12.89 29.26 11.64
N THR A 502 12.27 28.07 11.60
CA THR A 502 12.98 26.79 11.70
C THR A 502 13.40 26.23 10.33
N ARG A 503 13.00 26.88 9.22
CA ARG A 503 13.17 26.38 7.84
C ARG A 503 12.65 24.96 7.66
N MET A 504 11.51 24.65 8.27
CA MET A 504 10.90 23.32 8.24
C MET A 504 9.67 23.28 7.34
N LEU A 505 9.48 22.14 6.68
CA LEU A 505 8.24 21.77 6.01
C LEU A 505 7.53 20.72 6.86
N TYR A 506 6.35 21.05 7.38
CA TYR A 506 5.52 20.17 8.21
C TYR A 506 4.37 19.60 7.39
N LEU A 507 4.09 18.31 7.54
CA LEU A 507 2.88 17.64 7.08
C LEU A 507 1.96 17.45 8.29
N LEU A 508 0.83 18.15 8.30
CA LEU A 508 -0.15 18.11 9.37
C LEU A 508 -1.34 17.23 8.98
N ASN A 509 -1.89 16.50 9.94
CA ASN A 509 -3.15 15.79 9.83
C ASN A 509 -4.35 16.70 10.18
N ASN A 510 -5.56 16.21 9.97
CA ASN A 510 -6.82 16.93 10.21
C ASN A 510 -7.16 17.20 11.69
N ASP A 511 -6.36 16.70 12.63
CA ASP A 511 -6.43 16.97 14.07
C ASP A 511 -5.33 17.93 14.56
N ALA A 512 -4.58 18.52 13.61
CA ALA A 512 -3.41 19.36 13.85
C ALA A 512 -2.16 18.63 14.39
N SER A 513 -2.16 17.29 14.45
CA SER A 513 -0.95 16.52 14.73
C SER A 513 0.04 16.60 13.56
N CYS A 514 1.34 16.59 13.87
CA CYS A 514 2.39 16.57 12.86
C CYS A 514 2.73 15.13 12.47
N ILE A 515 2.40 14.75 11.24
CA ILE A 515 2.71 13.43 10.67
C ILE A 515 4.21 13.32 10.39
N LYS A 516 4.78 14.35 9.77
CA LYS A 516 6.18 14.39 9.35
C LYS A 516 6.67 15.82 9.25
N PHE A 517 7.97 16.01 9.45
CA PHE A 517 8.64 17.26 9.13
C PHE A 517 9.96 16.99 8.41
N ILE A 518 10.39 17.93 7.58
CA ILE A 518 11.66 17.88 6.85
C ILE A 518 12.30 19.26 6.92
N HIS A 519 13.60 19.30 7.17
CA HIS A 519 14.33 20.57 7.09
C HIS A 519 14.53 20.92 5.61
N CYS A 520 14.12 22.13 5.21
CA CYS A 520 14.10 22.53 3.80
C CYS A 520 15.49 22.49 3.15
N THR A 521 16.58 22.64 3.92
CA THR A 521 17.94 22.51 3.38
C THR A 521 18.28 21.09 2.94
N ASP A 522 17.67 20.05 3.52
CA ASP A 522 17.82 18.66 3.04
C ASP A 522 17.24 18.52 1.62
N LEU A 523 16.23 19.33 1.32
CA LEU A 523 15.65 19.50 0.00
C LEU A 523 16.45 20.45 -0.89
N GLY A 524 17.56 21.02 -0.42
CA GLY A 524 18.34 22.04 -1.13
C GLY A 524 17.57 23.35 -1.29
N ILE A 525 16.58 23.59 -0.44
CA ILE A 525 15.76 24.80 -0.42
C ILE A 525 16.24 25.63 0.75
N ASP A 526 16.77 26.80 0.42
CA ASP A 526 17.12 27.80 1.42
C ASP A 526 16.05 28.89 1.46
N LEU A 527 15.80 29.46 2.64
CA LEU A 527 14.78 30.49 2.89
C LEU A 527 13.41 30.22 2.21
N PRO A 528 12.75 29.08 2.51
CA PRO A 528 11.44 28.75 1.97
C PRO A 528 10.40 29.78 2.42
N TYR A 529 9.49 30.18 1.52
CA TYR A 529 8.53 31.25 1.82
C TYR A 529 7.10 31.00 1.32
N SER A 530 6.94 30.40 0.14
CA SER A 530 5.62 30.11 -0.44
C SER A 530 5.51 28.66 -0.87
N ILE A 531 4.28 28.14 -0.91
CA ILE A 531 3.99 26.76 -1.31
C ILE A 531 2.71 26.67 -2.12
N ALA A 532 2.76 25.90 -3.21
CA ALA A 532 1.58 25.51 -3.96
C ALA A 532 1.70 24.06 -4.42
N THR A 533 0.58 23.39 -4.62
CA THR A 533 0.55 22.02 -5.15
C THR A 533 -0.26 21.98 -6.43
N ASP A 534 0.18 21.20 -7.41
CA ASP A 534 -0.65 20.86 -8.57
C ASP A 534 -1.52 19.60 -8.31
N ASN A 535 -2.42 19.31 -9.24
CA ASN A 535 -3.23 18.09 -9.23
C ASN A 535 -2.45 16.86 -9.73
N LYS A 536 -1.17 16.99 -10.07
CA LYS A 536 -0.30 15.96 -10.65
C LYS A 536 0.84 15.56 -9.70
N ARG A 537 0.66 15.82 -8.40
CA ARG A 537 1.57 15.43 -7.31
C ARG A 537 2.93 16.16 -7.33
N THR A 538 2.92 17.41 -7.74
CA THR A 538 4.06 18.33 -7.65
C THR A 538 3.81 19.36 -6.56
N ILE A 539 4.77 19.51 -5.65
CA ILE A 539 4.85 20.62 -4.70
C ILE A 539 5.81 21.66 -5.27
N PHE A 540 5.36 22.90 -5.40
CA PHE A 540 6.16 24.05 -5.74
C PHE A 540 6.45 24.83 -4.47
N ILE A 541 7.74 25.04 -4.16
CA ILE A 541 8.19 25.86 -3.04
C ILE A 541 8.97 27.05 -3.58
N GLY A 542 8.50 28.26 -3.26
CA GLY A 542 9.22 29.49 -3.54
C GLY A 542 10.19 29.84 -2.41
N SER A 543 11.40 30.25 -2.77
CA SER A 543 12.40 30.80 -1.85
C SER A 543 12.63 32.29 -2.05
N ARG A 544 13.11 32.96 -1.01
CA ARG A 544 13.51 34.37 -1.05
C ARG A 544 14.99 34.54 -1.36
N GLU A 545 15.33 35.72 -1.89
CA GLU A 545 16.71 36.15 -2.08
C GLU A 545 17.42 36.33 -0.72
N CYS A 546 18.63 35.82 -0.58
CA CYS A 546 19.49 36.10 0.56
C CYS A 546 20.61 37.05 0.15
N VAL A 547 20.57 38.29 0.64
CA VAL A 547 21.57 39.33 0.32
C VAL A 547 22.95 38.97 0.88
N GLU A 548 23.00 38.35 2.06
CA GLU A 548 24.25 37.94 2.72
C GLU A 548 24.92 36.77 2.00
N GLU A 549 24.12 35.82 1.50
CA GLU A 549 24.61 34.63 0.78
C GLU A 549 24.67 34.81 -0.75
N LYS A 550 24.30 35.99 -1.26
CA LYS A 550 24.19 36.30 -2.70
C LYS A 550 23.35 35.28 -3.48
N SER A 551 22.29 34.75 -2.87
CA SER A 551 21.43 33.73 -3.47
C SER A 551 20.16 34.37 -4.04
N SER A 552 19.81 34.04 -5.28
CA SER A 552 18.57 34.52 -5.93
C SER A 552 17.34 33.73 -5.49
N ALA A 553 16.17 34.36 -5.51
CA ALA A 553 14.89 33.70 -5.31
C ALA A 553 14.68 32.59 -6.37
N LYS A 554 14.23 31.42 -5.93
CA LYS A 554 14.02 30.24 -6.78
C LYS A 554 12.64 29.65 -6.54
N ILE A 555 12.14 28.95 -7.57
CA ILE A 555 11.03 28.02 -7.40
C ILE A 555 11.60 26.62 -7.51
N HIS A 556 11.30 25.82 -6.50
CA HIS A 556 11.67 24.42 -6.38
C HIS A 556 10.42 23.59 -6.67
N ALA A 557 10.44 22.78 -7.73
CA ALA A 557 9.41 21.77 -7.93
C ALA A 557 9.90 20.44 -7.32
N LEU A 558 9.06 19.80 -6.53
CA LEU A 558 9.30 18.52 -5.85
C LEU A 558 8.18 17.57 -6.24
N ALA A 559 8.49 16.42 -6.81
CA ALA A 559 7.51 15.35 -6.94
C ALA A 559 7.29 14.67 -5.57
N TYR A 560 6.05 14.27 -5.27
CA TYR A 560 5.75 13.41 -4.13
C TYR A 560 4.91 12.22 -4.57
N ASP A 561 5.24 11.03 -4.04
CA ASP A 561 4.46 9.83 -4.30
C ASP A 561 3.38 9.68 -3.22
N GLU A 562 2.12 9.67 -3.63
CA GLU A 562 1.04 9.05 -2.86
C GLU A 562 1.26 7.54 -2.93
N VAL A 563 1.69 6.95 -1.82
CA VAL A 563 1.42 5.53 -1.60
C VAL A 563 0.20 5.49 -0.70
N VAL A 564 -0.88 4.92 -1.24
CA VAL A 564 -2.13 4.60 -0.54
C VAL A 564 -1.85 3.61 0.58
#